data_AF-W8ZQA5-F1
#
_entry.id   AF-W8ZQA5-F1
#
_cell.length_a   1.000
_cell.length_b   1.000
_cell.length_c   1.000
_cell.angle_alpha   90.00
_cell.angle_beta   90.00
_cell.angle_gamma   90.00
#
_symmetry.space_group_name_H-M   'P 1'
#
loop_
_entity.id
_entity.type
_entity.pdbx_description
1 polymer ?
#
loop_
_entity_poly.entity_id
_entity_poly.type
_entity_poly.pdbx_seq_one_letter_code
_entity_poly.pdbx_strand_id
1 'polypeptide(L)'
;MAKLYSSDSVDSLIHRLETLKNHESKSLEFEKQLSVEGNSSTIVREVNIHAYESIIEMIKEHFEKADTVKQTRSPRNPSLPRSTSGRKPGRPRKNENAEVAAANEQ
;
A
#
# COMPACT_ATOMS: atom_id res chain seq x y z
N MET A 1 13.12 -9.38 -7.89
CA MET A 1 12.78 -8.34 -6.91
C MET A 1 12.65 -7.02 -7.64
N ALA A 2 11.49 -6.36 -7.61
CA ALA A 2 11.40 -4.96 -8.06
C ALA A 2 12.27 -4.11 -7.14
N LYS A 3 13.22 -3.34 -7.69
CA LYS A 3 13.99 -2.38 -6.91
C LYS A 3 13.00 -1.35 -6.35
N LEU A 4 12.79 -1.35 -5.04
CA LEU A 4 12.06 -0.25 -4.40
C LEU A 4 12.93 1.00 -4.56
N TYR A 5 12.44 1.99 -5.31
CA TYR A 5 13.00 3.33 -5.25
C TYR A 5 12.78 3.89 -3.84
N SER A 6 13.72 4.71 -3.35
CA SER A 6 13.48 5.41 -2.08
C SER A 6 12.31 6.38 -2.28
N SER A 7 11.41 6.48 -1.29
CA SER A 7 10.32 7.46 -1.26
C SER A 7 10.83 8.86 -1.62
N ASP A 8 12.00 9.22 -1.08
CA ASP A 8 12.64 10.52 -1.29
C ASP A 8 12.98 10.79 -2.76
N SER A 9 13.31 9.74 -3.53
CA SER A 9 13.58 9.87 -4.97
C SER A 9 12.30 10.17 -5.76
N VAL A 10 11.18 9.55 -5.36
CA VAL A 10 9.86 9.75 -5.97
C VAL A 10 9.36 11.15 -5.63
N ASP A 11 9.45 11.57 -4.37
CA ASP A 11 9.04 12.89 -3.92
C ASP A 11 9.90 13.99 -4.58
N SER A 12 11.21 13.76 -4.73
CA SER A 12 12.09 14.69 -5.45
C SER A 12 11.70 14.83 -6.93
N LEU A 13 11.31 13.74 -7.58
CA LEU A 13 10.84 13.77 -8.96
C LEU A 13 9.52 14.54 -9.09
N ILE A 14 8.55 14.27 -8.21
CA ILE A 14 7.27 15.00 -8.17
C ILE A 14 7.52 16.49 -7.98
N HIS A 15 8.38 16.86 -7.02
CA HIS A 15 8.70 18.26 -6.75
C HIS A 15 9.32 18.98 -7.95
N ARG A 16 10.22 18.31 -8.69
CA ARG A 16 10.80 18.87 -9.92
C ARG A 16 9.74 19.08 -11.01
N LEU A 17 8.84 18.12 -11.21
CA LEU A 17 7.75 18.22 -12.18
C LEU A 17 6.78 19.35 -11.81
N GLU A 18 6.43 19.51 -10.53
CA GLU A 18 5.61 20.62 -10.05
C GLU A 18 6.29 21.98 -10.29
N THR A 19 7.61 22.06 -10.08
CA THR A 19 8.39 23.26 -10.36
C THR A 19 8.36 23.63 -11.83
N LEU A 20 8.55 22.65 -12.73
CA LEU A 20 8.48 22.86 -14.18
C LEU A 20 7.07 23.29 -14.62
N LYS A 21 6.04 22.63 -14.09
CA LYS A 21 4.64 23.01 -14.33
C LYS A 21 4.38 24.46 -13.96
N ASN A 22 4.80 24.87 -12.75
CA ASN A 22 4.61 26.24 -12.27
C ASN A 22 5.34 27.27 -13.15
N HIS A 23 6.52 26.93 -13.69
CA HIS A 23 7.23 27.80 -14.62
C HIS A 23 6.47 27.98 -15.94
N GLU A 24 5.94 26.88 -16.50
CA GLU A 24 5.11 26.95 -17.71
C GLU A 24 3.82 27.73 -17.47
N SER A 25 3.13 27.52 -16.34
CA SER A 25 1.90 28.26 -16.01
C SER A 25 2.15 29.77 -15.91
N LYS A 26 3.23 30.20 -15.25
CA LYS A 26 3.59 31.63 -15.18
C LYS A 26 3.95 32.19 -16.55
N SER A 27 4.67 31.43 -17.36
CA SER A 27 5.03 31.83 -18.72
C SER A 27 3.79 31.94 -19.61
N LEU A 28 2.82 31.04 -19.43
CA LEU A 28 1.54 31.05 -20.13
C LEU A 28 0.70 32.29 -19.76
N GLU A 29 0.62 32.62 -18.47
CA GLU A 29 -0.06 33.83 -18.00
C GLU A 29 0.55 35.09 -18.61
N PHE A 30 1.89 35.16 -18.64
CA PHE A 30 2.62 36.26 -19.25
C PHE A 30 2.36 36.37 -20.76
N GLU A 31 2.35 35.25 -21.49
CA GLU A 31 2.02 35.25 -22.93
C GLU A 31 0.58 35.68 -23.20
N LYS A 32 -0.38 35.26 -22.37
CA LYS A 32 -1.78 35.68 -22.46
C LYS A 32 -1.96 37.17 -22.18
N GLN A 33 -1.11 37.76 -21.35
CA GLN A 33 -1.10 39.22 -21.10
C GLN A 33 -0.48 40.01 -22.27
N LEU A 34 0.51 39.43 -22.95
CA LEU A 34 1.23 40.09 -24.06
C LEU A 34 0.57 39.93 -25.42
N SER A 35 -0.19 38.85 -25.64
CA SER A 35 -0.81 38.54 -26.93
C SER A 35 -2.33 38.46 -26.81
N VAL A 36 -3.02 39.29 -27.59
CA VAL A 36 -4.49 39.30 -27.71
C VAL A 36 -4.99 38.14 -28.56
N GLU A 37 -4.13 37.52 -29.38
CA GLU A 37 -4.49 36.40 -30.26
C GLU A 37 -3.49 35.25 -30.15
N GLY A 38 -4.03 34.02 -30.08
CA GLY A 38 -3.35 32.80 -29.68
C GLY A 38 -2.08 32.49 -30.45
N ASN A 39 -0.95 32.61 -29.75
CA ASN A 39 0.34 32.17 -30.24
C ASN A 39 0.46 30.64 -30.13
N SER A 40 1.09 30.00 -31.12
CA SER A 40 1.47 28.57 -31.08
C SER A 40 2.30 28.23 -29.82
N SER A 41 3.07 29.21 -29.35
CA SER A 41 3.82 29.21 -28.08
C SER A 41 2.93 28.91 -26.85
N THR A 42 1.71 29.45 -26.83
CA THR A 42 0.72 29.28 -25.76
C THR A 42 0.17 27.86 -25.75
N ILE A 43 -0.13 27.31 -26.93
CA ILE A 43 -0.60 25.92 -27.09
C ILE A 43 0.47 24.93 -26.61
N VAL A 44 1.74 25.14 -26.99
CA VAL A 44 2.84 24.27 -26.54
C VAL A 44 2.94 24.25 -25.01
N ARG A 45 2.79 25.41 -24.36
CA ARG A 45 2.81 25.50 -22.89
C ARG A 45 1.63 24.80 -22.24
N GLU A 46 0.43 24.96 -22.78
CA GLU A 46 -0.77 24.25 -22.29
C GLU A 46 -0.59 22.73 -22.39
N VAL A 47 -0.02 22.23 -23.49
CA VAL A 47 0.32 20.82 -23.65
C VAL A 47 1.37 20.37 -22.63
N ASN A 48 2.43 21.15 -22.41
CA ASN A 48 3.46 20.83 -21.43
C ASN A 48 2.90 20.74 -20.01
N ILE A 49 2.05 21.69 -19.61
CA ILE A 49 1.38 21.69 -18.30
C ILE A 49 0.58 20.41 -18.11
N HIS A 50 -0.27 20.05 -19.09
CA HIS A 50 -1.07 18.82 -19.02
C HIS A 50 -0.21 17.56 -19.01
N ALA A 51 0.89 17.52 -19.76
CA ALA A 51 1.82 16.41 -19.73
C ALA A 51 2.43 16.22 -18.34
N TYR A 52 2.89 17.30 -17.69
CA TYR A 52 3.43 17.22 -16.33
C TYR A 52 2.38 16.76 -15.32
N GLU A 53 1.14 17.24 -15.42
CA GLU A 53 0.04 16.78 -14.55
C GLU A 53 -0.24 15.29 -14.70
N SER A 54 -0.34 14.81 -15.94
CA SER A 54 -0.56 13.40 -16.22
C SER A 54 0.58 12.52 -15.70
N ILE A 55 1.84 12.95 -15.84
CA ILE A 55 2.99 12.21 -15.30
C ILE A 55 2.94 12.17 -13.77
N ILE A 56 2.62 13.28 -13.09
CA ILE A 56 2.51 13.33 -11.63
C ILE A 56 1.40 12.36 -11.16
N GLU A 57 0.24 12.37 -11.82
CA GLU A 57 -0.87 11.47 -11.51
C GLU A 57 -0.48 10.00 -11.68
N MET A 58 0.15 9.65 -12.81
CA MET A 58 0.65 8.29 -13.04
C MET A 58 1.65 7.82 -11.97
N ILE A 59 2.55 8.70 -11.53
CA ILE A 59 3.50 8.39 -10.46
C ILE A 59 2.75 8.14 -9.15
N LYS A 60 1.84 9.04 -8.75
CA LYS A 60 1.04 8.90 -7.52
C LYS A 60 0.27 7.59 -7.53
N GLU A 61 -0.46 7.31 -8.62
CA GLU A 61 -1.18 6.05 -8.74
C GLU A 61 -0.28 4.82 -8.61
N HIS A 62 0.89 4.82 -9.27
CA HIS A 62 1.78 3.67 -9.25
C HIS A 62 2.33 3.39 -7.85
N PHE A 63 2.73 4.43 -7.12
CA PHE A 63 3.34 4.30 -5.80
C PHE A 63 2.30 4.18 -4.66
N GLU A 64 1.14 4.83 -4.75
CA GLU A 64 0.03 4.63 -3.79
C GLU A 64 -0.58 3.22 -3.91
N LYS A 65 -0.76 2.71 -5.14
CA LYS A 65 -1.18 1.31 -5.37
C LYS A 65 -0.10 0.32 -4.94
N ALA A 66 1.19 0.66 -5.01
CA ALA A 66 2.26 -0.21 -4.52
C ALA A 66 2.23 -0.38 -2.99
N ASP A 67 1.86 0.64 -2.23
CA ASP A 67 1.81 0.55 -0.76
C ASP A 67 0.57 -0.19 -0.24
N THR A 68 -0.56 -0.13 -0.95
CA THR A 68 -1.73 -1.00 -0.65
C THR A 68 -1.45 -2.48 -0.91
N VAL A 69 -0.67 -2.81 -1.96
CA VAL A 69 -0.22 -4.20 -2.22
C VAL A 69 0.79 -4.68 -1.16
N LYS A 70 1.61 -3.78 -0.59
CA LYS A 70 2.54 -4.14 0.50
C LYS A 70 1.80 -4.33 1.84
N GLN A 71 0.77 -3.55 2.14
CA GLN A 71 -0.03 -3.74 3.37
C GLN A 71 -0.84 -5.04 3.34
N THR A 72 -1.35 -5.46 2.18
CA THR A 72 -2.02 -6.77 2.03
C THR A 72 -1.04 -7.95 2.05
N ARG A 73 0.27 -7.68 1.93
CA ARG A 73 1.37 -8.66 2.02
C ARG A 73 2.14 -8.61 3.33
N SER A 74 1.69 -7.87 4.34
CA SER A 74 2.03 -8.24 5.70
C SER A 74 1.53 -9.67 5.91
N PRO A 75 2.38 -10.62 6.33
CA PRO A 75 1.88 -11.93 6.70
C PRO A 75 1.02 -11.68 7.93
N ARG A 76 -0.30 -11.58 7.75
CA ARG A 76 -1.21 -12.04 8.80
C ARG A 76 -0.69 -13.43 9.08
N ASN A 77 -0.01 -13.56 10.23
CA ASN A 77 0.36 -14.81 10.84
C ASN A 77 -0.80 -15.76 10.51
N PRO A 78 -0.66 -16.73 9.59
CA PRO A 78 -1.74 -17.67 9.38
C PRO A 78 -1.81 -18.32 10.74
N SER A 79 -2.84 -18.00 11.52
CA SER A 79 -3.05 -18.64 12.80
C SER A 79 -2.99 -20.11 12.46
N LEU A 80 -1.94 -20.77 12.96
CA LEU A 80 -1.63 -22.17 12.71
C LEU A 80 -2.95 -22.94 12.64
N PRO A 81 -3.18 -23.78 11.60
CA PRO A 81 -4.43 -24.52 11.49
C PRO A 81 -4.70 -25.13 12.86
N ARG A 82 -5.81 -24.70 13.47
CA ARG A 82 -6.15 -25.02 14.85
C ARG A 82 -6.14 -26.53 14.91
N SER A 83 -5.13 -27.10 15.58
CA SER A 83 -4.95 -28.55 15.65
C SER A 83 -6.21 -29.14 16.26
N THR A 84 -7.09 -29.67 15.40
CA THR A 84 -8.12 -30.64 15.76
C THR A 84 -7.50 -32.03 15.76
N SER A 85 -6.25 -32.15 16.23
CA SER A 85 -5.71 -33.48 16.53
C SER A 85 -6.48 -34.02 17.73
N GLY A 86 -7.20 -35.10 17.46
CA GLY A 86 -8.04 -35.77 18.41
C GLY A 86 -7.29 -36.10 19.69
N ARG A 87 -8.04 -36.05 20.80
CA ARG A 87 -7.67 -36.72 22.05
C ARG A 87 -6.98 -38.05 21.74
N LYS A 88 -5.76 -38.23 22.25
CA LYS A 88 -5.20 -39.59 22.43
C LYS A 88 -6.23 -40.41 23.23
N PRO A 89 -6.71 -41.55 22.74
CA PRO A 89 -7.49 -42.45 23.55
C PRO A 89 -6.55 -43.12 24.56
N GLY A 90 -6.93 -43.10 25.83
CA GLY A 90 -6.45 -44.03 26.85
C GLY A 90 -5.06 -43.76 27.42
N ARG A 91 -5.00 -42.96 28.49
CA ARG A 91 -4.12 -43.28 29.62
C ARG A 91 -5.03 -43.51 30.84
N PRO A 92 -5.10 -44.72 31.40
CA PRO A 92 -5.84 -44.95 32.63
C PRO A 92 -5.25 -44.08 33.75
N ARG A 93 -6.09 -43.28 34.42
CA ARG A 93 -5.71 -42.70 35.70
C ARG A 93 -5.62 -43.85 36.70
N LYS A 94 -4.39 -44.23 37.06
CA LYS A 94 -4.16 -44.98 38.30
C LYS A 94 -4.55 -44.07 39.45
N ASN A 95 -5.43 -44.58 40.32
CA ASN A 95 -5.72 -44.13 41.68
C ASN A 95 -6.78 -43.02 41.84
N GLU A 96 -8.06 -43.35 41.65
CA GLU A 96 -9.16 -42.56 42.23
C GLU A 96 -10.23 -43.37 42.99
N ASN A 97 -10.19 -44.71 43.07
CA ASN A 97 -11.19 -45.49 43.83
C ASN A 97 -10.57 -46.45 44.86
N ALA A 98 -9.75 -45.91 45.77
CA ALA A 98 -9.25 -46.65 46.95
C ALA A 98 -10.09 -46.39 48.22
N GLU A 99 -11.19 -45.64 48.14
CA GLU A 99 -12.14 -45.48 49.23
C GLU A 99 -13.55 -45.56 48.64
N VAL A 100 -14.50 -46.11 49.39
CA VAL A 100 -15.91 -46.35 49.03
C VAL A 100 -16.17 -47.66 48.27
N ALA A 101 -16.01 -48.80 48.95
CA ALA A 101 -17.06 -49.83 49.10
C ALA A 101 -16.52 -51.08 49.82
N ALA A 102 -16.06 -50.89 51.06
CA ALA A 102 -16.13 -51.93 52.08
C ALA A 102 -17.50 -51.79 52.76
N ALA A 103 -18.56 -52.27 52.12
CA ALA A 103 -19.88 -52.50 52.70
C ALA A 103 -20.72 -53.34 51.71
N ASN A 104 -21.35 -54.41 52.21
CA ASN A 104 -22.28 -55.34 51.57
C ASN A 104 -21.65 -56.37 50.60
N GLU A 105 -21.76 -57.70 50.75
CA GLU A 105 -22.67 -58.64 51.44
C GLU A 105 -21.83 -59.88 51.85
N GLN A 106 -21.85 -60.37 53.09
CA GLN A 106 -22.73 -61.44 53.63
C GLN A 106 -23.05 -62.60 52.68
#